data_AF-A0A8T9AI04-F1
#
_entry.id   AF-A0A8T9AI04-F1
#
_cell.length_a   1.000
_cell.length_b   1.000
_cell.length_c   1.000
_cell.angle_alpha   90.00
_cell.angle_beta   90.00
_cell.angle_gamma   90.00
#
_symmetry.space_group_name_H-M   'P 1'
#
loop_
_entity.id
_entity.type
_entity.pdbx_description
1 polymer ?
#
loop_
_entity_poly.entity_id
_entity_poly.type
_entity_poly.pdbx_seq_one_letter_code
_entity_poly.pdbx_strand_id
1 'polypeptide(L)'
;MVVSLSRRGNVEPFHAMDVLAEANRLKAQGVPVISMAIGQPSDPAPARVRAAAAEALRVGRIGYTDTLGLAGLRRAIAAHC
;
A
#
# COMPACT_ATOMS: atom_id res chain seq x y z
N MET A 1 1.35 -36.23 -3.85
CA MET A 1 2.57 -35.55 -3.35
C MET A 1 2.13 -34.70 -2.16
N VAL A 2 2.61 -34.98 -0.94
CA VAL A 2 2.23 -34.20 0.25
C VAL A 2 3.13 -32.97 0.30
N VAL A 3 2.55 -31.79 0.17
CA VAL A 3 3.29 -30.53 0.33
C VAL A 3 3.54 -30.33 1.83
N SER A 4 4.81 -30.29 2.22
CA SER A 4 5.20 -29.93 3.58
C SER A 4 5.33 -28.41 3.69
N LEU A 5 4.59 -27.80 4.61
CA LEU A 5 4.65 -26.37 4.86
C LEU A 5 5.87 -26.03 5.74
N SER A 6 6.56 -24.95 5.38
CA SER A 6 7.69 -24.44 6.18
C SER A 6 7.20 -23.85 7.50
N ARG A 7 7.83 -24.26 8.61
CA ARG A 7 7.57 -23.68 9.95
C ARG A 7 7.85 -22.18 10.03
N ARG A 8 8.70 -21.62 9.16
CA ARG A 8 8.98 -20.16 9.13
C ARG A 8 7.77 -19.32 8.71
N GLY A 9 6.83 -19.93 7.99
CA GLY A 9 5.57 -19.27 7.61
C GLY A 9 4.52 -19.29 8.72
N ASN A 10 4.78 -19.97 9.84
CA ASN A 10 3.86 -20.03 10.98
C ASN A 10 3.98 -18.75 11.82
N VAL A 11 3.52 -17.65 11.25
CA VAL A 11 3.45 -16.32 11.87
C VAL A 11 1.98 -15.93 12.02
N GLU A 12 1.68 -15.14 13.05
CA GLU A 12 0.34 -14.58 13.21
C GLU A 12 -0.01 -13.67 12.00
N PRO A 13 -1.27 -13.68 11.55
CA PRO A 13 -1.71 -12.83 10.46
C PRO A 13 -1.80 -11.37 10.94
N PHE A 14 -1.88 -10.45 9.97
CA PHE A 14 -2.15 -9.06 10.27
C PHE A 14 -3.63 -8.83 10.58
N HIS A 15 -4.03 -9.04 11.84
CA HIS A 15 -5.43 -9.02 12.30
C HIS A 15 -6.23 -7.74 11.98
N ALA A 16 -5.55 -6.59 11.77
CA ALA A 16 -6.24 -5.36 11.38
C ALA A 16 -7.00 -5.50 10.05
N MET A 17 -6.55 -6.40 9.17
CA MET A 17 -7.24 -6.69 7.90
C MET A 17 -8.56 -7.43 8.11
N ASP A 18 -8.67 -8.29 9.13
CA ASP A 18 -9.92 -8.98 9.45
C ASP A 18 -10.97 -8.00 9.96
N VAL A 19 -10.56 -7.05 10.81
CA VAL A 19 -11.43 -5.97 11.30
C VAL A 19 -11.89 -5.08 10.14
N LEU A 20 -10.99 -4.76 9.20
CA LEU A 20 -11.34 -4.01 8.00
C LEU A 20 -12.34 -4.75 7.12
N ALA A 21 -12.11 -6.04 6.88
CA ALA A 21 -13.00 -6.88 6.07
C ALA A 21 -14.41 -6.92 6.68
N GLU A 22 -14.51 -7.11 7.99
CA GLU A 22 -15.80 -7.12 8.69
C GLU A 22 -16.50 -5.76 8.66
N ALA A 23 -15.76 -4.66 8.90
CA ALA A 23 -16.31 -3.32 8.80
C ALA A 23 -16.86 -3.03 7.39
N ASN A 24 -16.17 -3.48 6.34
CA ASN A 24 -16.63 -3.34 4.95
C ASN A 24 -17.86 -4.21 4.67
N ARG A 25 -17.91 -5.43 5.19
CA ARG A 25 -19.07 -6.33 5.07
C ARG A 25 -20.31 -5.70 5.70
N LEU A 26 -20.19 -5.15 6.90
CA LEU A 26 -21.27 -4.46 7.61
C LEU A 26 -21.74 -3.21 6.84
N LYS A 27 -20.81 -2.38 6.36
CA LYS A 27 -21.14 -1.21 5.51
C LYS A 27 -21.88 -1.60 4.23
N ALA A 28 -21.45 -2.67 3.55
CA ALA A 28 -22.11 -3.16 2.35
C ALA A 28 -23.54 -3.67 2.61
N GLN A 29 -23.83 -4.09 3.85
CA GLN A 29 -25.16 -4.47 4.31
C GLN A 29 -26.01 -3.25 4.78
N GLY A 30 -25.49 -2.03 4.64
CA GLY A 30 -26.18 -0.80 5.06
C GLY A 30 -26.08 -0.51 6.56
N VAL A 31 -25.26 -1.27 7.31
CA VAL A 31 -25.05 -1.01 8.74
C VAL A 31 -24.17 0.25 8.89
N PRO A 32 -24.55 1.23 9.73
CA PRO A 32 -23.70 2.38 10.01
C PRO A 32 -22.48 1.95 10.82
N VAL A 33 -21.27 2.14 10.26
CA VAL A 33 -20.00 1.75 10.88
C VAL A 33 -19.04 2.93 10.91
N ILE A 34 -18.59 3.28 12.12
CA ILE A 34 -17.46 4.20 12.34
C ILE A 34 -16.21 3.35 12.51
N SER A 35 -15.32 3.34 11.52
CA SER A 35 -14.09 2.55 11.58
C SER A 35 -12.98 3.37 12.22
N MET A 36 -12.50 2.92 13.38
CA MET A 36 -11.35 3.49 14.10
C MET A 36 -10.15 2.52 14.13
N ALA A 37 -10.20 1.45 13.32
CA ALA A 37 -9.25 0.33 13.39
C ALA A 37 -8.13 0.41 12.34
N ILE A 38 -8.21 1.29 11.35
CA ILE A 38 -7.24 1.36 10.24
C ILE A 38 -6.22 2.46 10.50
N GLY A 39 -4.94 2.13 10.36
CA GLY A 39 -3.82 3.07 10.52
C GLY A 39 -3.42 3.86 9.26
N GLN A 40 -4.21 3.81 8.17
CA GLN A 40 -3.91 4.55 6.94
C GLN A 40 -4.61 5.92 6.95
N PRO A 41 -3.97 6.99 6.46
CA PRO A 41 -4.63 8.27 6.27
C PRO A 41 -5.84 8.18 5.32
N SER A 42 -6.84 9.02 5.54
CA SER A 42 -7.99 9.18 4.62
C SER A 42 -7.66 10.04 3.40
N ASP A 43 -6.68 10.92 3.52
CA ASP A 43 -6.32 11.87 2.46
C ASP A 43 -5.61 11.18 1.30
N PRO A 44 -5.87 11.61 0.05
CA PRO A 44 -5.13 11.10 -1.10
C PRO A 44 -3.68 11.58 -1.07
N ALA A 45 -2.83 10.93 -1.87
CA ALA A 45 -1.50 11.44 -2.14
C ALA A 45 -1.54 12.90 -2.66
N PRO A 46 -0.54 13.75 -2.32
CA PRO A 46 -0.53 15.14 -2.73
C PRO A 46 -0.70 15.34 -4.24
N ALA A 47 -1.38 16.41 -4.65
CA ALA A 47 -1.68 16.68 -6.06
C ALA A 47 -0.43 16.66 -6.97
N ARG A 48 0.69 17.21 -6.49
CA ARG A 48 1.98 17.19 -7.22
C ARG A 48 2.48 15.78 -7.53
N VAL A 49 2.26 14.83 -6.61
CA VAL A 49 2.67 13.43 -6.76
C VAL A 49 1.78 12.75 -7.79
N ARG A 50 0.46 12.97 -7.69
CA ARG A 50 -0.52 12.43 -8.63
C ARG A 50 -0.27 12.92 -10.06
N ALA A 51 0.06 14.21 -10.23
CA ALA A 51 0.40 14.79 -11.53
C ALA A 51 1.68 14.18 -12.13
N ALA A 52 2.73 14.01 -11.32
CA ALA A 52 3.98 13.37 -11.76
C ALA A 52 3.77 11.91 -12.18
N ALA A 53 2.92 11.16 -11.46
CA ALA A 53 2.56 9.79 -11.82
C ALA A 53 1.76 9.71 -13.14
N ALA A 54 0.78 10.60 -13.33
CA ALA A 54 0.01 10.68 -14.56
C ALA A 54 0.89 10.97 -15.78
N GLU A 55 1.86 11.88 -15.62
CA GLU A 55 2.82 12.17 -16.68
C GLU A 55 3.71 10.96 -16.97
N ALA A 56 4.26 10.30 -15.94
CA ALA A 56 5.09 9.11 -16.12
C ALA A 56 4.37 8.00 -16.91
N LEU A 57 3.07 7.81 -16.67
CA LEU A 57 2.21 6.90 -17.43
C LEU A 57 2.10 7.32 -18.91
N ARG A 58 1.89 8.62 -19.16
CA ARG A 58 1.75 9.18 -20.51
C ARG A 58 3.01 9.02 -21.36
N VAL A 59 4.20 9.23 -20.77
CA VAL A 59 5.49 9.14 -21.49
C VAL A 59 6.08 7.72 -21.52
N GLY A 60 5.41 6.73 -20.90
CA GLY A 60 5.84 5.33 -20.89
C GLY A 60 7.01 5.02 -19.95
N ARG A 61 7.27 5.83 -18.92
CA ARG A 61 8.42 5.68 -18.02
C ARG A 61 8.10 4.76 -16.82
N ILE A 62 7.79 3.49 -17.09
CA ILE A 62 7.34 2.51 -16.06
C ILE A 62 8.09 1.16 -16.14
N GLY A 63 9.25 1.14 -16.79
CA GLY A 63 10.10 -0.05 -16.87
C GLY A 63 10.86 -0.32 -15.58
N TYR A 64 11.70 -1.36 -15.61
CA TYR A 64 12.61 -1.68 -14.52
C TYR A 64 13.50 -0.48 -14.15
N THR A 65 13.76 -0.36 -12.86
CA THR A 65 14.71 0.58 -12.28
C THR A 65 15.89 -0.19 -11.68
N ASP A 66 16.95 0.51 -11.32
CA ASP A 66 18.06 -0.07 -10.56
C ASP A 66 17.55 -0.77 -9.28
N THR A 67 18.29 -1.78 -8.81
CA THR A 67 17.97 -2.55 -7.60
C THR A 67 17.80 -1.66 -6.37
N LEU A 68 18.54 -0.56 -6.31
CA LEU A 68 18.47 0.42 -5.21
C LEU A 68 17.34 1.46 -5.41
N GLY A 69 16.61 1.40 -6.52
CA GLY A 69 15.64 2.39 -6.95
C GLY A 69 16.26 3.56 -7.71
N LEU A 70 15.39 4.49 -8.16
CA LEU A 70 15.77 5.64 -8.98
C LEU A 70 16.78 6.55 -8.26
N ALA A 71 17.93 6.80 -8.90
CA ALA A 71 18.97 7.67 -8.35
C ALA A 71 18.47 9.07 -7.99
N GLY A 72 17.55 9.63 -8.77
CA GLY A 72 16.92 10.93 -8.49
C GLY A 72 16.11 10.94 -7.20
N LEU A 73 15.31 9.89 -6.95
CA LEU A 73 14.52 9.76 -5.73
C LEU A 73 15.43 9.59 -4.51
N ARG A 74 16.47 8.74 -4.62
CA ARG A 74 17.44 8.53 -3.54
C ARG A 74 18.13 9.83 -3.11
N ARG A 75 18.57 10.65 -4.08
CA ARG A 75 19.16 11.97 -3.79
C ARG A 75 18.15 12.93 -3.16
N ALA A 76 16.91 12.94 -3.64
CA ALA A 76 15.86 13.81 -3.09
C ALA A 76 15.54 13.46 -1.63
N ILE A 77 15.45 12.17 -1.29
CA ILE A 77 15.26 11.71 0.10
C ILE A 77 16.44 12.12 0.97
N ALA A 78 17.68 11.90 0.51
CA ALA A 78 18.89 12.26 1.25
C ALA A 78 19.01 13.77 1.52
N ALA A 79 18.43 14.61 0.66
CA ALA A 79 18.40 16.06 0.85
C ALA A 79 17.22 16.55 1.69
N HIS A 80 16.26 15.69 2.04
CA HIS A 80 15.05 16.03 2.79
C HIS A 80 15.24 15.86 4.30
N CYS A 81 16.29 16.49 4.83
CA CYS A 81 16.55 16.60 6.26
C CYS A 81 15.85 17.83 6.86
#